data_AF-A0ABD0SDM9-F1
#
_entry.id   AF-A0ABD0SDM9-F1
#
_cell.length_a   1.000
_cell.length_b   1.000
_cell.length_c   1.000
_cell.angle_alpha   90.00
_cell.angle_beta   90.00
_cell.angle_gamma   90.00
#
_symmetry.space_group_name_H-M   'P 1'
#
loop_
_entity.id
_entity.type
_entity.pdbx_description
1 polymer ?
#
loop_
_entity_poly.entity_id
_entity_poly.type
_entity_poly.pdbx_seq_one_letter_code
_entity_poly.pdbx_strand_id
1 'polypeptide(L)'
;MKISWSDRVRNTEVLRRANVGGIESYLMRRQLRWCGHVSRMAEDRVAKRVFYSELREGKRKHGGQHLRYKDVLKRHLKRCDIEPSKWEDLAAQRPEWRHLVKTKIDNFEKRRILELDAKRDELKARPPAAIYYNYLNGVLTCPHCAREFTAKIGYVSHIRAHERRNLCRSRQRSP
;
A
#
# COMPACT_ATOMS: atom_id res chain seq x y z
N MET A 1 1.74 -27.16 4.17
CA MET A 1 1.11 -26.11 4.99
C MET A 1 -0.38 -26.45 5.10
N LYS A 2 -0.94 -26.61 6.30
CA LYS A 2 -2.39 -26.85 6.49
C LYS A 2 -3.05 -25.51 6.85
N ILE A 3 -3.51 -24.78 5.84
CA ILE A 3 -4.27 -23.52 6.01
C ILE A 3 -5.54 -23.69 5.19
N SER A 4 -6.69 -23.57 5.84
CA SER A 4 -8.01 -23.57 5.22
C SER A 4 -8.58 -22.14 5.17
N TRP A 5 -9.55 -21.91 4.29
CA TRP A 5 -10.19 -20.60 4.19
C TRP A 5 -10.98 -20.23 5.47
N SER A 6 -11.44 -21.24 6.22
CA SER A 6 -12.11 -21.07 7.52
C SER A 6 -11.19 -20.58 8.64
N ASP A 7 -9.87 -20.80 8.53
CA ASP A 7 -8.91 -20.45 9.58
C ASP A 7 -8.70 -18.93 9.72
N ARG A 8 -9.15 -18.14 8.72
CA ARG A 8 -9.04 -16.66 8.69
C ARG A 8 -7.63 -16.13 9.05
N VAL A 9 -6.60 -16.87 8.65
CA VAL A 9 -5.19 -16.56 8.94
C VAL A 9 -4.78 -15.26 8.24
N ARG A 10 -4.03 -14.40 8.94
CA ARG A 10 -3.52 -13.14 8.38
C ARG A 10 -2.56 -13.41 7.22
N ASN A 11 -2.59 -12.59 6.18
CA ASN A 11 -1.64 -12.71 5.06
C ASN A 11 -0.18 -12.58 5.53
N THR A 12 0.11 -11.70 6.49
CA THR A 12 1.43 -11.57 7.13
C THR A 12 1.89 -12.88 7.79
N GLU A 13 0.97 -13.62 8.39
CA GLU A 13 1.22 -14.91 9.03
C GLU A 13 1.44 -16.04 8.01
N VAL A 14 0.71 -16.03 6.89
CA VAL A 14 0.96 -16.97 5.78
C VAL A 14 2.39 -16.79 5.25
N LEU A 15 2.81 -15.54 5.05
CA LEU A 15 4.17 -15.20 4.59
C LEU A 15 5.25 -15.68 5.57
N ARG A 16 5.02 -15.53 6.89
CA ARG A 16 5.92 -16.05 7.94
C ARG A 16 6.06 -17.57 7.88
N ARG A 17 4.94 -18.29 7.82
CA ARG A 17 4.92 -19.76 7.75
C ARG A 17 5.60 -20.30 6.49
N ALA A 18 5.48 -19.56 5.39
CA ALA A 18 6.14 -19.88 4.14
C ALA A 18 7.62 -19.48 4.10
N ASN A 19 8.10 -18.72 5.09
CA ASN A 19 9.43 -18.08 5.07
C ASN A 19 9.69 -17.29 3.77
N VAL A 20 8.66 -16.60 3.27
CA VAL A 20 8.74 -15.76 2.07
C VAL A 20 8.42 -14.31 2.40
N GLY A 21 9.16 -13.38 1.80
CA GLY A 21 8.85 -11.96 1.89
C GLY A 21 7.65 -11.58 1.03
N GLY A 22 7.07 -10.41 1.30
CA GLY A 22 6.04 -9.83 0.45
C GLY A 22 6.49 -9.60 -1.00
N ILE A 23 5.54 -9.52 -1.92
CA ILE A 23 5.81 -9.25 -3.33
C ILE A 23 6.58 -7.93 -3.54
N GLU A 24 6.33 -6.94 -2.69
CA GLU A 24 6.97 -5.63 -2.76
C GLU A 24 8.48 -5.72 -2.49
N SER A 25 8.91 -6.40 -1.42
CA SER A 25 10.34 -6.60 -1.14
C SER A 25 11.03 -7.44 -2.20
N TYR A 26 10.32 -8.42 -2.78
CA TYR A 26 10.84 -9.20 -3.90
C TYR A 26 11.09 -8.35 -5.17
N LEU A 27 10.11 -7.52 -5.56
CA LEU A 27 10.26 -6.62 -6.71
C LEU A 27 11.38 -5.60 -6.48
N MET A 28 11.42 -4.99 -5.29
CA MET A 28 12.46 -4.05 -4.89
C MET A 28 13.86 -4.68 -4.99
N ARG A 29 14.02 -5.93 -4.53
CA ARG A 29 15.30 -6.64 -4.56
C ARG A 29 15.77 -6.88 -5.98
N ARG A 30 14.87 -7.29 -6.87
CA ARG A 30 15.22 -7.52 -8.28
C ARG A 30 15.61 -6.23 -8.98
N GLN A 31 14.81 -5.17 -8.80
CA GLN A 31 15.06 -3.89 -9.44
C GLN A 31 16.37 -3.25 -8.95
N LEU A 32 16.62 -3.19 -7.63
CA LEU A 32 17.86 -2.61 -7.10
C LEU A 32 19.11 -3.40 -7.52
N ARG A 33 19.04 -4.73 -7.56
CA ARG A 33 20.15 -5.56 -8.06
C ARG A 33 20.40 -5.34 -9.55
N TRP A 34 19.33 -5.22 -10.34
CA TRP A 34 19.44 -4.93 -11.77
C TRP A 34 20.03 -3.54 -12.02
N CYS A 35 19.59 -2.50 -11.30
CA CYS A 35 20.15 -1.15 -11.43
C CYS A 35 21.65 -1.11 -11.12
N GLY A 36 22.08 -1.77 -10.04
CA GLY A 36 23.52 -1.87 -9.75
C GLY A 36 24.28 -2.64 -10.83
N HIS A 37 23.66 -3.64 -11.47
CA HIS A 37 24.27 -4.31 -12.63
C HIS A 37 24.40 -3.37 -13.83
N VAL A 38 23.36 -2.60 -14.15
CA VAL A 38 23.36 -1.64 -15.25
C VAL A 38 24.40 -0.54 -15.02
N SER A 39 24.51 0.00 -13.80
CA SER A 39 25.51 1.02 -13.44
C SER A 39 26.95 0.54 -13.64
N ARG A 40 27.24 -0.75 -13.40
CA ARG A 40 28.55 -1.37 -13.66
C ARG A 40 28.78 -1.84 -15.10
N MET A 41 27.79 -1.75 -15.98
CA MET A 41 28.01 -2.07 -17.40
C MET A 41 28.92 -1.03 -18.06
N ALA A 42 29.56 -1.39 -19.16
CA ALA A 42 30.27 -0.43 -20.00
C ALA A 42 29.30 0.57 -20.66
N GLU A 43 29.78 1.78 -20.93
CA GLU A 43 28.97 2.91 -21.44
C GLU A 43 28.42 2.71 -22.85
N ASP A 44 29.05 1.83 -23.65
CA ASP A 44 28.60 1.46 -24.99
C ASP A 44 27.29 0.65 -24.96
N ARG A 45 27.00 -0.01 -23.84
CA ARG A 45 25.83 -0.89 -23.69
C ARG A 45 24.54 -0.10 -23.74
N VAL A 46 23.66 -0.47 -24.67
CA VAL A 46 22.33 0.14 -24.87
C VAL A 46 21.54 0.25 -23.57
N ALA A 47 21.57 -0.78 -22.72
CA ALA A 47 20.85 -0.76 -21.45
C ALA A 47 21.29 0.38 -20.53
N LYS A 48 22.61 0.63 -20.41
CA LYS A 48 23.15 1.72 -19.60
C LYS A 48 22.84 3.07 -20.21
N ARG A 49 23.06 3.20 -21.53
CA ARG A 49 22.73 4.42 -22.28
C ARG A 49 21.27 4.81 -22.12
N VAL A 50 20.35 3.87 -22.31
CA VAL A 50 18.89 4.11 -22.16
C VAL A 50 18.55 4.45 -20.71
N PHE A 51 19.17 3.77 -19.74
CA PHE A 51 18.91 4.01 -18.32
C PHE A 51 19.29 5.44 -17.87
N TYR A 52 20.41 5.96 -18.38
CA TYR A 52 20.91 7.30 -18.09
C TYR A 52 20.42 8.38 -19.06
N SER A 53 19.78 7.99 -20.18
CA SER A 53 19.24 8.93 -21.15
C SER A 53 18.09 9.75 -20.58
N GLU A 54 17.98 10.99 -21.04
CA GLU A 54 16.83 11.84 -20.81
C GLU A 54 16.27 12.31 -22.16
N LEU A 55 14.95 12.41 -22.27
CA LEU A 55 14.30 12.93 -23.47
C LEU A 55 14.69 14.41 -23.63
N ARG A 56 15.38 14.73 -24.72
CA ARG A 56 15.75 16.11 -25.06
C ARG A 56 14.53 16.99 -25.29
N GLU A 57 13.51 16.44 -25.96
CA GLU A 57 12.26 17.13 -26.29
C GLU A 57 11.06 16.17 -26.19
N GLY A 58 9.87 16.73 -25.99
CA GLY A 58 8.60 15.99 -25.96
C GLY A 58 7.96 15.88 -24.58
N LYS A 59 6.65 16.12 -24.53
CA LYS A 59 5.80 15.85 -23.36
C LYS A 59 5.19 14.45 -23.49
N ARG A 60 5.05 13.74 -22.37
CA ARG A 60 4.33 12.46 -22.36
C ARG A 60 2.85 12.69 -22.68
N LYS A 61 2.24 11.73 -23.38
CA LYS A 61 0.80 11.75 -23.65
C LYS A 61 0.02 11.79 -22.33
N HIS A 62 -1.07 12.57 -22.33
CA HIS A 62 -2.00 12.66 -21.21
C HIS A 62 -2.58 11.26 -20.88
N GLY A 63 -2.71 10.93 -19.59
CA GLY A 63 -3.24 9.64 -19.11
C GLY A 63 -2.26 8.45 -19.14
N GLY A 64 -1.01 8.65 -19.58
CA GLY A 64 0.04 7.62 -19.52
C GLY A 64 0.62 7.40 -18.13
N GLN A 65 1.47 6.38 -17.97
CA GLN A 65 2.15 6.13 -16.70
C GLN A 65 3.00 7.34 -16.28
N HIS A 66 2.61 7.97 -15.17
CA HIS A 66 3.21 9.21 -14.69
C HIS A 66 4.67 9.04 -14.22
N LEU A 67 5.06 7.85 -13.78
CA LEU A 67 6.40 7.59 -13.20
C LEU A 67 7.38 7.04 -14.24
N ARG A 68 8.60 7.56 -14.27
CA ARG A 68 9.75 6.93 -14.95
C ARG A 68 10.25 5.74 -14.12
N TYR A 69 10.97 4.83 -14.76
CA TYR A 69 11.71 3.80 -14.05
C TYR A 69 12.67 4.41 -13.00
N LYS A 70 13.36 5.51 -13.35
CA LYS A 70 14.21 6.30 -12.44
C LYS A 70 13.45 6.80 -11.20
N ASP A 71 12.17 7.17 -11.34
CA ASP A 71 11.35 7.65 -10.22
C ASP A 71 10.96 6.51 -9.28
N VAL A 72 10.63 5.34 -9.84
CA VAL A 72 10.36 4.11 -9.08
C VAL A 72 11.63 3.67 -8.34
N LEU A 73 12.78 3.70 -9.00
CA LEU A 73 14.08 3.41 -8.38
C LEU A 73 14.39 4.37 -7.23
N LYS A 74 14.25 5.69 -7.44
CA LYS A 74 14.43 6.70 -6.39
C LYS A 74 13.52 6.43 -5.18
N ARG A 75 12.27 6.02 -5.42
CA ARG A 75 11.34 5.65 -4.34
C ARG A 75 11.82 4.41 -3.58
N HIS A 76 12.33 3.39 -4.28
CA HIS A 76 12.86 2.19 -3.65
C HIS A 76 14.12 2.47 -2.83
N LEU A 77 15.04 3.27 -3.35
CA LEU A 77 16.24 3.72 -2.63
C LEU A 77 15.86 4.44 -1.33
N LYS A 78 14.94 5.40 -1.40
CA LYS A 78 14.43 6.12 -0.22
C LYS A 78 13.77 5.19 0.79
N ARG A 79 12.91 4.26 0.35
CA ARG A 79 12.25 3.28 1.24
C ARG A 79 13.20 2.29 1.89
N CYS A 80 14.34 2.02 1.25
CA CYS A 80 15.41 1.20 1.78
C CYS A 80 16.47 2.00 2.55
N ASP A 81 16.25 3.29 2.81
CA ASP A 81 17.21 4.16 3.51
C ASP A 81 18.60 4.12 2.84
N ILE A 82 18.60 4.18 1.51
CA ILE A 82 19.80 4.32 0.66
C ILE A 82 19.75 5.72 0.04
N GLU A 83 20.81 6.48 0.22
CA GLU A 83 20.90 7.84 -0.31
C GLU A 83 20.91 7.82 -1.86
N PRO A 84 19.93 8.46 -2.54
CA PRO A 84 19.84 8.42 -4.00
C PRO A 84 20.99 9.10 -4.75
N SER A 85 21.86 9.85 -4.07
CA SER A 85 23.03 10.49 -4.68
C SER A 85 24.28 9.60 -4.66
N LYS A 86 24.40 8.70 -3.68
CA LYS A 86 25.60 7.87 -3.44
C LYS A 86 25.45 6.41 -3.86
N TRP A 87 24.29 6.02 -4.37
CA TRP A 87 24.00 4.62 -4.66
C TRP A 87 24.87 4.02 -5.77
N GLU A 88 25.37 4.84 -6.70
CA GLU A 88 26.23 4.40 -7.81
C GLU A 88 27.62 3.99 -7.31
N ASP A 89 28.20 4.81 -6.43
CA ASP A 89 29.47 4.50 -5.77
C ASP A 89 29.36 3.21 -4.96
N LEU A 90 28.28 3.08 -4.18
CA LEU A 90 27.96 1.86 -3.43
C LEU A 90 27.69 0.66 -4.34
N ALA A 91 27.20 0.90 -5.56
CA ALA A 91 26.94 -0.14 -6.54
C ALA A 91 28.20 -0.59 -7.30
N ALA A 92 29.27 0.22 -7.33
CA ALA A 92 30.53 -0.13 -8.00
C ALA A 92 31.09 -1.44 -7.45
N GLN A 93 31.05 -1.62 -6.13
CA GLN A 93 31.43 -2.86 -5.47
C GLN A 93 30.28 -3.88 -5.49
N ARG A 94 30.33 -4.83 -6.44
CA ARG A 94 29.29 -5.86 -6.61
C ARG A 94 28.94 -6.66 -5.34
N PRO A 95 29.91 -7.21 -4.57
CA PRO A 95 29.57 -8.00 -3.38
C PRO A 95 28.93 -7.13 -2.28
N GLU A 96 29.48 -5.95 -2.04
CA GLU A 96 28.96 -4.99 -1.06
C GLU A 96 27.56 -4.52 -1.43
N TRP A 97 27.32 -4.17 -2.70
CA TRP A 97 26.00 -3.82 -3.20
C TRP A 97 24.96 -4.92 -2.96
N ARG A 98 25.32 -6.18 -3.25
CA ARG A 98 24.41 -7.32 -3.05
C ARG A 98 24.09 -7.54 -1.58
N HIS A 99 25.08 -7.40 -0.71
CA HIS A 99 24.90 -7.51 0.73
C HIS A 99 24.03 -6.35 1.25
N LEU A 100 24.36 -5.11 0.91
CA LEU A 100 23.64 -3.91 1.29
C LEU A 100 22.17 -3.99 0.86
N VAL A 101 21.88 -4.31 -0.40
CA VAL A 101 20.50 -4.43 -0.92
C VAL A 101 19.74 -5.50 -0.16
N LYS A 102 20.36 -6.64 0.14
CA LYS A 102 19.71 -7.71 0.93
C LYS A 102 19.34 -7.18 2.32
N THR A 103 20.31 -6.65 3.06
CA THR A 103 20.13 -6.15 4.43
C THR A 103 19.08 -5.04 4.49
N LYS A 104 19.15 -4.04 3.61
CA LYS A 104 18.21 -2.92 3.59
C LYS A 104 16.78 -3.35 3.24
N ILE A 105 16.62 -4.32 2.35
CA ILE A 105 15.29 -4.85 1.99
C ILE A 105 14.72 -5.71 3.10
N ASP A 106 15.55 -6.52 3.76
CA ASP A 106 15.09 -7.35 4.87
C ASP A 106 14.63 -6.46 6.04
N ASN A 107 15.32 -5.34 6.29
CA ASN A 107 14.87 -4.33 7.25
C ASN A 107 13.58 -3.63 6.82
N PHE A 108 13.45 -3.25 5.55
CA PHE A 108 12.22 -2.69 4.99
C PHE A 108 11.03 -3.63 5.17
N GLU A 109 11.19 -4.92 4.86
CA GLU A 109 10.14 -5.93 4.98
C GLU A 109 9.72 -6.12 6.46
N LYS A 110 10.69 -6.17 7.38
CA LYS A 110 10.39 -6.23 8.83
C LYS A 110 9.53 -5.05 9.28
N ARG A 111 9.93 -3.82 8.95
CA ARG A 111 9.13 -2.61 9.29
C ARG A 111 7.74 -2.67 8.68
N ARG A 112 7.65 -3.03 7.40
CA ARG A 112 6.39 -3.13 6.66
C ARG A 112 5.43 -4.16 7.29
N ILE A 113 5.93 -5.32 7.70
CA ILE A 113 5.10 -6.35 8.36
C ILE A 113 4.59 -5.82 9.71
N LEU A 114 5.46 -5.20 10.52
CA LEU A 114 5.09 -4.62 11.80
C LEU A 114 4.00 -3.55 11.64
N GLU A 115 4.15 -2.64 10.69
CA GLU A 115 3.14 -1.61 10.38
C GLU A 115 1.81 -2.21 9.93
N LEU A 116 1.84 -3.26 9.10
CA LEU A 116 0.63 -3.93 8.61
C LEU A 116 -0.11 -4.64 9.76
N ASP A 117 0.62 -5.28 10.67
CA ASP A 117 0.01 -5.92 11.83
C ASP A 117 -0.54 -4.89 12.82
N ALA A 118 0.20 -3.81 13.10
CA ALA A 118 -0.26 -2.72 13.96
C ALA A 118 -1.58 -2.11 13.46
N LYS A 119 -1.64 -1.73 12.18
CA LYS A 119 -2.89 -1.23 11.57
C LYS A 119 -4.04 -2.23 11.69
N ARG A 120 -3.74 -3.53 11.60
CA ARG A 120 -4.77 -4.56 11.72
C ARG A 120 -5.25 -4.73 13.15
N ASP A 121 -4.35 -4.60 14.11
CA ASP A 121 -4.67 -4.69 15.54
C ASP A 121 -5.44 -3.44 16.02
N GLU A 122 -5.09 -2.24 15.54
CA GLU A 122 -5.88 -1.02 15.72
C GLU A 122 -7.33 -1.18 15.20
N LEU A 123 -7.49 -1.76 14.00
CA LEU A 123 -8.82 -2.03 13.44
C LEU A 123 -9.63 -3.04 14.26
N LYS A 124 -8.96 -3.99 14.93
CA LYS A 124 -9.61 -4.95 15.83
C LYS A 124 -9.96 -4.34 17.18
N ALA A 125 -9.11 -3.44 17.68
CA ALA A 125 -9.30 -2.75 18.95
C ALA A 125 -10.38 -1.66 18.86
N ARG A 126 -10.70 -1.18 17.65
CA ARG A 126 -11.78 -0.22 17.44
C ARG A 126 -13.08 -0.75 18.04
N PRO A 127 -13.75 -0.01 18.94
CA PRO A 127 -14.99 -0.46 19.51
C PRO A 127 -16.04 -0.66 18.40
N PRO A 128 -16.92 -1.67 18.53
CA PRO A 128 -18.05 -1.81 17.63
C PRO A 128 -18.80 -0.49 17.56
N ALA A 129 -19.24 -0.10 16.36
CA ALA A 129 -20.05 1.10 16.22
C ALA A 129 -21.29 0.97 17.12
N ALA A 130 -21.46 1.89 18.07
CA ALA A 130 -22.65 1.98 18.90
C ALA A 130 -23.83 2.35 17.98
N ILE A 131 -24.57 1.35 17.53
CA ILE A 131 -25.76 1.53 16.71
C ILE A 131 -26.96 1.46 17.65
N TYR A 132 -27.69 2.57 17.73
CA TYR A 132 -28.98 2.58 18.40
C TYR A 132 -30.07 2.10 17.44
N TYR A 133 -30.73 1.01 17.81
CA TYR A 133 -31.84 0.45 17.06
C TYR A 133 -33.15 1.01 17.63
N ASN A 134 -33.95 1.63 16.77
CA ASN A 134 -35.27 2.12 17.15
C ASN A 134 -36.34 1.07 16.83
N TYR A 135 -36.98 0.55 17.86
CA TYR A 135 -38.06 -0.43 17.74
C TYR A 135 -39.39 0.22 18.12
N LEU A 136 -40.31 0.28 17.17
CA LEU A 136 -41.70 0.69 17.40
C LEU A 136 -42.58 -0.54 17.22
N ASN A 137 -43.32 -0.91 18.28
CA ASN A 137 -44.20 -2.09 18.30
C ASN A 137 -43.52 -3.40 17.85
N GLY A 138 -42.22 -3.56 18.18
CA GLY A 138 -41.42 -4.73 17.79
C GLY A 138 -40.86 -4.70 16.36
N VAL A 139 -41.19 -3.66 15.58
CA VAL A 139 -40.67 -3.46 14.21
C VAL A 139 -39.49 -2.49 14.25
N LEU A 140 -38.42 -2.79 13.51
CA LEU A 140 -37.26 -1.92 13.40
C LEU A 140 -37.57 -0.77 12.44
N THR A 141 -37.63 0.45 12.95
CA THR A 141 -38.16 1.61 12.22
C THR A 141 -37.20 2.79 12.21
N CYS A 142 -37.02 3.45 11.06
CA CYS A 142 -36.22 4.67 10.96
C CYS A 142 -36.93 5.86 11.62
N PRO A 143 -36.30 6.59 12.56
CA PRO A 143 -36.92 7.76 13.21
C PRO A 143 -37.08 8.97 12.27
N HIS A 144 -36.38 9.02 11.14
CA HIS A 144 -36.40 10.17 10.22
C HIS A 144 -37.43 10.06 9.09
N CYS A 145 -37.84 8.84 8.72
CA CYS A 145 -38.75 8.64 7.60
C CYS A 145 -39.76 7.50 7.83
N ALA A 146 -39.85 6.98 9.05
CA ALA A 146 -40.75 5.89 9.47
C ALA A 146 -40.63 4.59 8.66
N ARG A 147 -39.56 4.42 7.86
CA ARG A 147 -39.35 3.21 7.07
C ARG A 147 -39.06 2.00 7.97
N GLU A 148 -39.74 0.89 7.68
CA GLU A 148 -39.59 -0.37 8.39
C GLU A 148 -38.49 -1.26 7.79
N PHE A 149 -37.84 -2.04 8.64
CA PHE A 149 -36.75 -2.94 8.28
C PHE A 149 -36.92 -4.30 8.93
N THR A 150 -36.67 -5.35 8.17
CA THR A 150 -36.63 -6.74 8.66
C THR A 150 -35.24 -7.15 9.17
N ALA A 151 -34.19 -6.42 8.76
CA ALA A 151 -32.80 -6.73 9.11
C ALA A 151 -32.03 -5.50 9.62
N LYS A 152 -31.24 -5.71 10.69
CA LYS A 152 -30.37 -4.68 11.30
C LYS A 152 -29.37 -4.06 10.31
N ILE A 153 -28.83 -4.85 9.39
CA ILE A 153 -27.88 -4.37 8.36
C ILE A 153 -28.55 -3.35 7.44
N GLY A 154 -29.79 -3.62 7.01
CA GLY A 154 -30.58 -2.72 6.17
C GLY A 154 -30.84 -1.38 6.86
N TYR A 155 -31.25 -1.44 8.13
CA TYR A 155 -31.44 -0.25 8.98
C TYR A 155 -30.15 0.57 9.13
N VAL A 156 -29.02 -0.06 9.45
CA VAL A 156 -27.73 0.64 9.62
C VAL A 156 -27.29 1.35 8.34
N SER A 157 -27.38 0.66 7.20
CA SER A 157 -27.03 1.25 5.90
C SER A 157 -27.89 2.47 5.59
N HIS A 158 -29.19 2.37 5.89
CA HIS A 158 -30.16 3.43 5.67
C HIS A 158 -29.93 4.64 6.59
N ILE A 159 -29.69 4.44 7.90
CA ILE A 159 -29.38 5.53 8.84
C ILE A 159 -28.12 6.30 8.39
N ARG A 160 -27.06 5.59 7.98
CA ARG A 160 -25.86 6.23 7.42
C ARG A 160 -26.14 7.06 6.17
N ALA A 161 -27.14 6.69 5.38
CA ALA A 161 -27.55 7.48 4.21
C ALA A 161 -28.25 8.78 4.62
N HIS A 162 -29.05 8.76 5.68
CA HIS A 162 -29.62 9.98 6.28
C HIS A 162 -28.52 10.91 6.81
N GLU A 163 -27.56 10.38 7.57
CA GLU A 163 -26.43 11.15 8.10
C GLU A 163 -25.64 11.86 6.98
N ARG A 164 -25.33 11.15 5.89
CA ARG A 164 -24.65 11.75 4.73
C ARG A 164 -25.44 12.87 4.07
N ARG A 165 -26.77 12.70 3.94
CA ARG A 165 -27.65 13.73 3.37
C ARG A 165 -27.74 14.96 4.28
N ASN A 166 -27.80 14.76 5.59
CA ASN A 166 -27.86 15.83 6.57
C ASN A 166 -26.54 16.64 6.63
N LEU A 167 -25.38 15.97 6.56
CA LEU A 167 -24.06 16.60 6.49
C LEU A 167 -23.85 17.43 5.21
N CYS A 168 -24.44 17.01 4.10
CA CYS A 168 -24.39 17.77 2.85
C CYS A 168 -25.28 19.02 2.91
N ARG A 169 -26.46 18.90 3.53
CA ARG A 169 -27.40 20.02 3.73
C ARG A 169 -26.89 21.06 4.73
N SER A 170 -26.19 20.66 5.79
CA SER A 170 -25.61 21.60 6.76
C SER A 170 -24.46 22.42 6.17
N ARG A 171 -23.63 21.83 5.30
CA ARG A 171 -22.55 22.54 4.57
C ARG A 171 -23.03 23.57 3.56
N GLN A 172 -24.28 23.47 3.09
CA GLN A 172 -24.89 24.43 2.16
C GLN A 172 -25.58 25.61 2.87
N ARG A 173 -25.69 25.59 4.21
CA ARG A 173 -26.38 26.59 5.01
C ARG A 173 -25.46 27.41 5.92
N SER A 174 -24.14 27.22 5.83
CA SER A 174 -23.18 28.12 6.48
C SER A 174 -22.98 29.35 5.59
N PRO A 175 -23.20 30.58 6.10
CA PRO A 175 -22.95 31.81 5.33
C PRO A 175 -21.47 31.98 4.98
#